data_AF-A0A6I2WV17-F1
#
_entry.id   AF-A0A6I2WV17-F1
#
_cell.length_a   1.000
_cell.length_b   1.000
_cell.length_c   1.000
_cell.angle_alpha   90.00
_cell.angle_beta   90.00
_cell.angle_gamma   90.00
#
_symmetry.space_group_name_H-M   'P 1'
#
loop_
_entity.id
_entity.type
_entity.pdbx_description
1 polymer ?
#
loop_
_entity_poly.entity_id
_entity_poly.type
_entity_poly.pdbx_seq_one_letter_code
_entity_poly.pdbx_strand_id
1 'polypeptide(L)'
;MSNLVAYCDETPIDLKGCAEVQQPRRSEVPGIRAVGGLIRSKLVYVAVPMLGEVLLVPFGEHDEWSLRDRYNEALRIVSSLGAATITCETSGEFVVRRGLRARIGLHNAGLSQQRAQEDGFNYSHSGTGHEPRDPRPLRWPDEPGFAAAVSNVLEGGAIEVTINISSTRTHSLDGELGTQLKGLGFDLGGGTERSKATALHIRATFPEQSRGWRRRG
;
A
#
# COMPACT_ATOMS: atom_id res chain seq x y z
N MET A 1 -18.53 4.04 -8.11
CA MET A 1 -18.86 3.87 -6.67
C MET A 1 -17.63 4.32 -5.90
N SER A 2 -17.77 5.26 -4.97
CA SER A 2 -16.60 5.73 -4.23
C SER A 2 -16.20 4.74 -3.13
N ASN A 3 -14.89 4.53 -3.01
CA ASN A 3 -14.30 3.68 -1.98
C ASN A 3 -14.09 4.43 -0.65
N LEU A 4 -14.63 5.65 -0.51
CA LEU A 4 -14.44 6.49 0.68
C LEU A 4 -15.67 6.43 1.58
N VAL A 5 -15.46 6.14 2.85
CA VAL A 5 -16.52 6.02 3.86
C VAL A 5 -16.14 6.82 5.09
N ALA A 6 -17.06 7.63 5.62
CA ALA A 6 -16.90 8.33 6.88
C ALA A 6 -18.15 8.14 7.74
N TYR A 7 -18.00 7.55 8.93
CA TYR A 7 -19.14 7.27 9.79
C TYR A 7 -19.55 8.51 10.59
N CYS A 8 -20.85 8.74 10.66
CA CYS A 8 -21.44 9.81 11.47
C CYS A 8 -22.25 9.24 12.64
N ASP A 9 -22.26 9.94 13.77
CA ASP A 9 -23.07 9.55 14.93
C ASP A 9 -24.53 10.01 14.75
N GLU A 10 -24.76 11.22 14.22
CA GLU A 10 -26.10 11.80 14.10
C GLU A 10 -26.38 12.36 12.69
N THR A 11 -25.61 13.37 12.28
CA THR A 11 -25.85 14.13 11.04
C THR A 11 -24.66 14.01 10.09
N PRO A 12 -24.87 13.64 8.82
CA PRO A 12 -23.81 13.63 7.83
C PRO A 12 -23.31 15.05 7.54
N ILE A 13 -22.05 15.16 7.13
CA ILE A 13 -21.44 16.42 6.69
C ILE A 13 -21.95 16.75 5.28
N ASP A 14 -22.34 18.01 5.05
CA ASP A 14 -22.69 18.49 3.71
C ASP A 14 -21.44 18.50 2.83
N LEU A 15 -21.44 17.63 1.82
CA LEU A 15 -20.31 17.46 0.90
C LEU A 15 -20.23 18.56 -0.16
N LYS A 16 -21.27 19.38 -0.33
CA LYS A 16 -21.34 20.47 -1.32
C LYS A 16 -20.98 20.04 -2.76
N GLY A 17 -21.15 18.76 -3.09
CA GLY A 17 -20.74 18.17 -4.38
C GLY A 17 -19.23 18.05 -4.59
N CYS A 18 -18.40 18.31 -3.58
CA CYS A 18 -16.95 18.37 -3.72
C CYS A 18 -16.23 17.02 -3.58
N ALA A 19 -16.87 16.01 -2.98
CA ALA A 19 -16.27 14.69 -2.79
C ALA A 19 -17.35 13.60 -2.78
N GLU A 20 -17.04 12.42 -3.33
CA GLU A 20 -17.89 11.24 -3.20
C GLU A 20 -17.50 10.47 -1.92
N VAL A 21 -18.05 10.85 -0.77
CA VAL A 21 -17.84 10.13 0.51
C VAL A 21 -19.16 9.56 1.00
N GLN A 22 -19.22 8.25 1.20
CA GLN A 22 -20.37 7.60 1.81
C GLN A 22 -20.41 7.91 3.31
N GLN A 23 -21.57 8.30 3.83
CA GLN A 23 -21.72 8.69 5.23
C GLN A 23 -22.83 7.90 5.96
N PRO A 24 -22.69 6.57 6.10
CA PRO A 24 -23.63 5.76 6.86
C PRO A 24 -23.59 6.12 8.34
N ARG A 25 -24.72 5.97 9.04
CA ARG A 25 -24.74 6.17 10.48
C ARG A 25 -24.05 5.00 11.17
N ARG A 26 -23.27 5.29 12.20
CA ARG A 26 -22.55 4.24 12.95
C ARG A 26 -23.48 3.20 13.57
N SER A 27 -24.67 3.61 13.98
CA SER A 27 -25.71 2.71 14.51
C SER A 27 -26.24 1.70 13.49
N GLU A 28 -26.13 2.00 12.19
CA GLU A 28 -26.63 1.15 11.11
C GLU A 28 -25.64 0.06 10.71
N VAL A 29 -24.39 0.12 11.20
CA VAL A 29 -23.32 -0.80 10.79
C VAL A 29 -22.55 -1.36 11.99
N PRO A 30 -23.19 -2.17 12.85
CA PRO A 30 -22.57 -2.73 14.03
C PRO A 30 -21.47 -3.74 13.67
N GLY A 31 -20.35 -3.69 14.40
CA GLY A 31 -19.30 -4.72 14.33
C GLY A 31 -18.19 -4.49 13.30
N ILE A 32 -18.25 -3.43 12.48
CA ILE A 32 -17.13 -3.12 11.57
C ILE A 32 -15.93 -2.60 12.36
N ARG A 33 -14.74 -3.09 12.00
CA ARG A 33 -13.44 -2.69 12.54
C ARG A 33 -12.59 -2.06 11.45
N ALA A 34 -11.79 -1.09 11.85
CA ALA A 34 -10.71 -0.56 11.02
C ALA A 34 -9.39 -1.27 11.36
N VAL A 35 -8.40 -1.14 10.49
CA VAL A 35 -7.03 -1.68 10.72
C VAL A 35 -6.44 -1.24 12.06
N GLY A 36 -6.80 -0.04 12.54
CA GLY A 36 -6.38 0.53 13.83
C GLY A 36 -7.35 0.29 15.01
N GLY A 37 -8.35 -0.58 14.87
CA GLY A 37 -9.30 -0.90 15.93
C GLY A 37 -10.70 -0.31 15.71
N LEU A 38 -11.22 0.45 16.68
CA LEU A 38 -12.58 0.96 16.64
C LEU A 38 -12.73 2.09 15.61
N ILE A 39 -13.89 2.12 14.95
CA ILE A 39 -14.27 3.21 14.04
C ILE A 39 -14.44 4.51 14.82
N ARG A 40 -13.93 5.60 14.26
CA ARG A 40 -14.03 6.96 14.77
C ARG A 40 -14.96 7.79 13.89
N SER A 41 -15.77 8.61 14.54
CA SER A 41 -16.69 9.51 13.86
C SER A 41 -15.92 10.61 13.12
N LYS A 42 -16.41 11.00 11.93
CA LYS A 42 -15.78 12.01 11.05
C LYS A 42 -14.39 11.66 10.51
N LEU A 43 -13.86 10.47 10.80
CA LEU A 43 -12.66 9.94 10.15
C LEU A 43 -13.03 9.35 8.80
N VAL A 44 -12.32 9.74 7.75
CA VAL A 44 -12.46 9.15 6.40
C VAL A 44 -11.62 7.89 6.32
N TYR A 45 -12.26 6.83 5.87
CA TYR A 45 -11.66 5.54 5.58
C TYR A 45 -11.73 5.24 4.09
N VAL A 46 -10.73 4.52 3.60
CA VAL A 46 -10.80 3.79 2.33
C VAL A 46 -11.33 2.39 2.62
N ALA A 47 -12.43 2.02 1.98
CA ALA A 47 -13.01 0.69 2.02
C ALA A 47 -12.31 -0.18 0.97
N VAL A 48 -11.50 -1.13 1.45
CA VAL A 48 -10.75 -2.06 0.61
C VAL A 48 -11.50 -3.39 0.57
N PRO A 49 -11.95 -3.83 -0.62
CA PRO A 49 -12.59 -5.13 -0.75
C PRO A 49 -11.55 -6.24 -0.54
N MET A 50 -11.77 -7.07 0.47
CA MET A 50 -10.97 -8.25 0.76
C MET A 50 -11.82 -9.50 0.49
N LEU A 51 -11.19 -10.67 0.42
CA LEU A 51 -11.89 -11.92 0.14
C LEU A 51 -12.88 -12.25 1.29
N GLY A 52 -14.16 -11.93 1.09
CA GLY A 52 -15.24 -12.20 2.05
C GLY A 52 -15.49 -11.09 3.09
N GLU A 53 -14.72 -10.01 3.09
CA GLU A 53 -14.89 -8.89 4.04
C GLU A 53 -14.47 -7.54 3.44
N VAL A 54 -14.92 -6.43 4.04
CA VAL A 54 -14.45 -5.09 3.69
C VAL A 54 -13.57 -4.59 4.81
N LEU A 55 -12.33 -4.25 4.47
CA LEU A 55 -11.38 -3.69 5.42
C LEU A 55 -11.40 -2.16 5.34
N LEU A 56 -11.49 -1.50 6.50
CA LEU A 56 -11.43 -0.04 6.59
C LEU A 56 -10.04 0.42 6.98
N VAL A 57 -9.43 1.23 6.14
CA VAL A 57 -8.10 1.81 6.36
C VAL A 57 -8.23 3.33 6.43
N PRO A 58 -7.72 4.01 7.47
CA PRO A 58 -7.75 5.47 7.51
C PRO A 58 -7.15 6.09 6.26
N PHE A 59 -7.78 7.15 5.74
CA PHE A 59 -7.40 7.78 4.47
C PHE A 59 -5.89 8.10 4.40
N GLY A 60 -5.36 8.75 5.44
CA GLY A 60 -3.97 9.17 5.52
C GLY A 60 -2.95 8.02 5.66
N GLU A 61 -3.42 6.82 5.99
CA GLU A 61 -2.59 5.62 6.17
C GLU A 61 -2.71 4.64 4.99
N HIS A 62 -3.71 4.82 4.13
CA HIS A 62 -4.07 3.84 3.10
C HIS A 62 -2.93 3.53 2.14
N ASP A 63 -2.23 4.53 1.62
CA ASP A 63 -1.19 4.30 0.61
C ASP A 63 -0.01 3.51 1.20
N GLU A 64 0.39 3.80 2.44
CA GLU A 64 1.45 3.07 3.15
C GLU A 64 1.01 1.64 3.49
N TRP A 65 -0.21 1.50 4.03
CA TRP A 65 -0.79 0.19 4.32
C TRP A 65 -0.90 -0.67 3.06
N SER A 66 -1.41 -0.12 1.95
CA SER A 66 -1.60 -0.84 0.68
C SER A 66 -0.26 -1.30 0.11
N LEU A 67 0.77 -0.47 0.20
CA LEU A 67 2.10 -0.86 -0.25
C LEU A 67 2.66 -2.02 0.60
N ARG A 68 2.55 -1.92 1.93
CA ARG A 68 2.97 -2.99 2.84
C ARG A 68 2.18 -4.28 2.61
N ASP A 69 0.90 -4.18 2.33
CA ASP A 69 0.06 -5.34 2.07
C ASP A 69 0.41 -6.02 0.73
N ARG A 70 0.62 -5.23 -0.33
CA ARG A 70 1.13 -5.75 -1.63
C ARG A 70 2.50 -6.39 -1.49
N TYR A 71 3.37 -5.81 -0.68
CA TYR A 71 4.66 -6.41 -0.36
C TYR A 71 4.54 -7.78 0.30
N ASN A 72 3.69 -7.88 1.33
CA ASN A 72 3.43 -9.15 2.00
C ASN A 72 2.85 -10.19 1.04
N GLU A 73 1.98 -9.76 0.13
CA GLU A 73 1.43 -10.64 -0.91
C GLU A 73 2.51 -11.11 -1.88
N ALA A 74 3.40 -10.24 -2.33
CA ALA A 74 4.52 -10.64 -3.20
C ALA A 74 5.46 -11.63 -2.51
N LEU A 75 5.79 -11.41 -1.24
CA LEU A 75 6.54 -12.36 -0.42
C LEU A 75 5.83 -13.72 -0.33
N ARG A 76 4.51 -13.71 -0.09
CA ARG A 76 3.70 -14.93 -0.05
C ARG A 76 3.74 -15.67 -1.38
N ILE A 77 3.63 -14.95 -2.51
CA ILE A 77 3.69 -15.52 -3.85
C ILE A 77 5.03 -16.21 -4.08
N VAL A 78 6.16 -15.48 -3.96
CA VAL A 78 7.48 -16.06 -4.26
C VAL A 78 7.85 -17.19 -3.29
N SER A 79 7.42 -17.09 -2.03
CA SER A 79 7.61 -18.17 -1.06
C SER A 79 6.80 -19.41 -1.43
N SER A 80 5.52 -19.25 -1.80
CA SER A 80 4.66 -20.38 -2.19
C SER A 80 5.16 -21.06 -3.48
N LEU A 81 5.73 -20.27 -4.39
CA LEU A 81 6.39 -20.75 -5.60
C LEU A 81 7.72 -21.44 -5.33
N GLY A 82 8.19 -21.52 -4.08
CA GLY A 82 9.34 -22.30 -3.69
C GLY A 82 10.69 -21.61 -3.92
N ALA A 83 10.72 -20.27 -3.82
CA ALA A 83 11.96 -19.51 -3.95
C ALA A 83 13.06 -20.04 -3.02
N ALA A 84 14.24 -20.27 -3.57
CA ALA A 84 15.45 -20.62 -2.84
C ALA A 84 16.10 -19.38 -2.23
N THR A 85 16.10 -18.27 -2.95
CA THR A 85 16.54 -16.98 -2.41
C THR A 85 15.47 -15.92 -2.64
N ILE A 86 15.34 -15.02 -1.68
CA ILE A 86 14.48 -13.84 -1.77
C ILE A 86 15.29 -12.67 -1.25
N THR A 87 15.43 -11.63 -2.06
CA THR A 87 16.02 -10.35 -1.67
C THR A 87 14.98 -9.27 -1.86
N CYS A 88 14.80 -8.45 -0.83
CA CYS A 88 13.88 -7.35 -0.83
C CYS A 88 14.61 -6.07 -0.46
N GLU A 89 14.53 -5.10 -1.35
CA GLU A 89 15.16 -3.80 -1.19
C GLU A 89 14.08 -2.72 -1.25
N THR A 90 14.15 -1.81 -0.29
CA THR A 90 13.32 -0.61 -0.28
C THR A 90 14.12 0.57 -0.82
N SER A 91 13.57 1.26 -1.80
CA SER A 91 14.11 2.55 -2.27
C SER A 91 13.11 3.66 -1.93
N GLY A 92 13.60 4.68 -1.21
CA GLY A 92 12.82 5.85 -0.84
C GLY A 92 13.56 7.13 -1.21
N GLU A 93 13.00 7.96 -2.09
CA GLU A 93 13.49 9.31 -2.33
C GLU A 93 12.75 10.33 -1.46
N PHE A 94 13.48 10.97 -0.55
CA PHE A 94 12.93 12.07 0.25
C PHE A 94 13.25 13.43 -0.37
N VAL A 95 12.25 14.06 -0.99
CA VAL A 95 12.28 15.51 -1.25
C VAL A 95 11.60 16.24 -0.09
N VAL A 96 12.40 16.68 0.90
CA VAL A 96 11.94 17.62 1.93
C VAL A 96 12.02 19.03 1.34
N ARG A 97 10.91 19.57 0.83
CA ARG A 97 10.79 21.01 0.57
C ARG A 97 10.39 21.72 1.85
N ARG A 98 11.35 22.03 2.72
CA ARG A 98 11.15 23.03 3.80
C ARG A 98 11.47 24.41 3.24
N GLY A 99 10.52 24.99 2.52
CA GLY A 99 10.62 26.38 2.07
C GLY A 99 10.28 27.32 3.23
N LEU A 100 11.27 27.74 4.01
CA LEU A 100 11.11 28.96 4.82
C LEU A 100 11.25 30.15 3.87
N ARG A 101 10.12 30.71 3.42
CA ARG A 101 10.12 32.06 2.83
C ARG A 101 10.24 33.07 3.96
N ALA A 102 11.47 33.40 4.34
CA ALA A 102 11.72 34.60 5.13
C ALA A 102 11.76 35.80 4.17
N ARG A 103 10.81 36.73 4.31
CA ARG A 103 10.91 38.05 3.68
C ARG A 103 11.86 38.91 4.53
N ILE A 104 13.12 38.98 4.14
CA ILE A 104 14.08 39.96 4.67
C ILE A 104 14.46 40.82 3.46
N GLY A 105 14.05 42.10 3.48
CA GLY A 105 14.39 43.18 2.52
C GLY A 105 14.78 42.78 1.08
N LEU A 106 13.92 43.08 0.11
CA LEU A 106 14.14 43.08 -1.37
C LEU A 106 14.79 41.85 -2.04
N HIS A 107 15.31 40.85 -1.32
CA HIS A 107 15.99 39.68 -1.87
C HIS A 107 15.33 38.39 -1.38
N ASN A 108 14.83 37.59 -2.33
CA ASN A 108 14.26 36.28 -2.04
C ASN A 108 15.39 35.24 -1.96
N ALA A 109 15.83 34.89 -0.74
CA ALA A 109 16.72 33.75 -0.52
C ALA A 109 15.91 32.54 -0.03
N GLY A 110 15.85 31.48 -0.83
CA GLY A 110 15.26 30.20 -0.44
C GLY A 110 16.36 29.21 -0.04
N LEU A 111 16.36 28.76 1.21
CA LEU A 111 17.21 27.66 1.67
C LEU A 111 16.43 26.35 1.55
N SER A 112 16.87 25.46 0.65
CA SER A 112 16.36 24.10 0.53
C SER A 112 17.38 23.16 1.17
N GLN A 113 17.06 22.60 2.35
CA GLN A 113 17.90 21.60 2.98
C GLN A 113 17.39 20.20 2.58
N GLN A 114 18.16 19.51 1.74
CA GLN A 114 17.93 18.12 1.38
C GLN A 114 18.65 17.24 2.40
N ARG A 115 17.92 16.58 3.28
CA ARG A 115 18.46 15.54 4.17
C ARG A 115 17.84 14.21 3.75
N ALA A 116 18.65 13.35 3.15
CA ALA A 116 18.28 11.96 2.91
C ALA A 116 18.41 11.22 4.25
N GLN A 117 17.32 10.63 4.71
CA GLN A 117 17.32 9.67 5.81
C GLN A 117 16.74 8.40 5.23
N GLU A 118 17.57 7.39 5.04
CA GLU A 118 17.16 6.07 4.55
C GLU A 118 16.46 5.33 5.68
N ASP A 119 15.13 5.41 5.71
CA ASP A 119 14.32 4.52 6.54
C ASP A 119 13.79 3.41 5.63
N GLY A 120 14.69 2.46 5.31
CA GLY A 120 14.45 1.35 4.40
C GLY A 120 14.36 0.04 5.17
N PHE A 121 13.31 -0.75 4.89
CA PHE A 121 13.24 -2.13 5.36
C PHE A 121 13.90 -3.05 4.32
N ASN A 122 14.91 -3.81 4.74
CA ASN A 122 15.56 -4.82 3.90
C ASN A 122 15.28 -6.20 4.47
N TYR A 123 14.88 -7.13 3.61
CA TYR A 123 14.67 -8.53 3.96
C TYR A 123 15.46 -9.43 3.02
N SER A 124 16.11 -10.45 3.57
CA SER A 124 16.78 -11.47 2.77
C SER A 124 16.55 -12.86 3.35
N HIS A 125 16.35 -13.82 2.44
CA HIS A 125 16.21 -15.23 2.75
C HIS A 125 17.07 -16.04 1.77
N SER A 126 17.67 -17.12 2.27
CA SER A 126 18.45 -18.07 1.50
C SER A 126 18.24 -19.49 2.02
N GLY A 127 17.98 -20.42 1.11
CA GLY A 127 17.72 -21.83 1.37
C GLY A 127 17.80 -22.65 0.09
N THR A 128 17.27 -23.87 0.13
CA THR A 128 17.31 -24.81 -1.01
C THR A 128 16.10 -24.69 -1.95
N GLY A 129 15.11 -23.88 -1.58
CA GLY A 129 13.81 -23.82 -2.27
C GLY A 129 12.98 -25.08 -2.06
N HIS A 130 11.80 -25.12 -2.66
CA HIS A 130 10.91 -26.28 -2.63
C HIS A 130 10.06 -26.38 -3.90
N GLU A 131 9.27 -27.46 -4.01
CA GLU A 131 8.35 -27.65 -5.13
C GLU A 131 7.31 -26.50 -5.17
N PRO A 132 7.13 -25.82 -6.32
CA PRO A 132 6.19 -24.71 -6.46
C PRO A 132 4.75 -25.14 -6.16
N ARG A 133 4.04 -24.31 -5.39
CA ARG A 133 2.60 -24.45 -5.13
C ARG A 133 1.89 -23.22 -5.65
N ASP A 134 0.71 -23.40 -6.23
CA ASP A 134 -0.11 -22.29 -6.71
C ASP A 134 -0.58 -21.43 -5.53
N PRO A 135 -0.19 -20.14 -5.44
CA PRO A 135 -0.61 -19.25 -4.36
C PRO A 135 -2.02 -18.66 -4.57
N ARG A 136 -2.73 -18.98 -5.66
CA ARG A 136 -4.06 -18.41 -5.93
C ARG A 136 -5.10 -18.82 -4.86
N PRO A 137 -6.10 -17.95 -4.57
CA PRO A 137 -6.34 -16.65 -5.19
C PRO A 137 -5.33 -15.58 -4.76
N LEU A 138 -5.08 -14.62 -5.65
CA LEU A 138 -4.21 -13.47 -5.36
C LEU A 138 -5.01 -12.38 -4.65
N ARG A 139 -4.42 -11.76 -3.63
CA ARG A 139 -5.05 -10.64 -2.92
C ARG A 139 -5.14 -9.38 -3.78
N TRP A 140 -4.12 -9.17 -4.61
CA TRP A 140 -4.04 -8.05 -5.54
C TRP A 140 -3.93 -8.59 -6.98
N PRO A 141 -5.04 -9.08 -7.57
CA PRO A 141 -5.01 -9.73 -8.89
C PRO A 141 -4.63 -8.76 -10.01
N ASP A 142 -4.95 -7.47 -9.83
CA ASP A 142 -4.65 -6.41 -10.80
C ASP A 142 -3.24 -5.82 -10.61
N GLU A 143 -2.49 -6.23 -9.57
CA GLU A 143 -1.12 -5.75 -9.38
C GLU A 143 -0.22 -6.31 -10.48
N PRO A 144 0.45 -5.44 -11.25
CA PRO A 144 1.32 -5.88 -12.33
C PRO A 144 2.42 -6.82 -11.83
N GLY A 145 2.64 -7.91 -12.57
CA GLY A 145 3.70 -8.87 -12.27
C GLY A 145 3.30 -10.01 -11.33
N PHE A 146 2.26 -9.88 -10.50
CA PHE A 146 1.89 -10.94 -9.56
C PHE A 146 1.39 -12.20 -10.27
N ALA A 147 0.37 -12.08 -11.11
CA ALA A 147 -0.15 -13.20 -11.89
C ALA A 147 0.90 -13.76 -12.87
N ALA A 148 1.69 -12.87 -13.48
CA ALA A 148 2.76 -13.26 -14.41
C ALA A 148 3.87 -14.07 -13.71
N ALA A 149 4.27 -13.70 -12.50
CA ALA A 149 5.23 -14.46 -11.70
C ALA A 149 4.74 -15.89 -11.46
N VAL A 150 3.46 -16.05 -11.08
CA VAL A 150 2.86 -17.38 -10.85
C VAL A 150 2.90 -18.23 -12.11
N SER A 151 2.38 -17.73 -13.24
CA SER A 151 2.38 -18.49 -14.50
C SER A 151 3.80 -18.80 -14.99
N ASN A 152 4.73 -17.84 -14.91
CA ASN A 152 6.09 -18.06 -15.38
C ASN A 152 6.86 -19.10 -14.56
N VAL A 153 6.67 -19.16 -13.24
CA VAL A 153 7.32 -20.19 -12.42
C VAL A 153 6.62 -21.53 -12.59
N LEU A 154 5.29 -21.60 -12.49
CA LEU A 154 4.56 -22.88 -12.55
C LEU A 154 4.58 -23.53 -13.94
N GLU A 155 4.42 -22.73 -14.98
CA GLU A 155 4.19 -23.22 -16.34
C GLU A 155 5.41 -22.97 -17.25
N GLY A 156 6.04 -21.80 -17.09
CA GLY A 156 7.18 -21.37 -17.91
C GLY A 156 8.55 -21.87 -17.43
N GLY A 157 8.66 -22.40 -16.21
CA GLY A 157 9.91 -22.86 -15.62
C GLY A 157 10.91 -21.74 -15.32
N ALA A 158 10.43 -20.52 -15.04
CA ALA A 158 11.29 -19.40 -14.69
C ALA A 158 12.10 -19.70 -13.42
N ILE A 159 13.42 -19.48 -13.52
CA ILE A 159 14.38 -19.67 -12.41
C ILE A 159 14.64 -18.38 -11.62
N GLU A 160 14.16 -17.25 -12.14
CA GLU A 160 14.31 -15.94 -11.53
C GLU A 160 13.07 -15.09 -11.83
N VAL A 161 12.59 -14.38 -10.81
CA VAL A 161 11.49 -13.42 -10.91
C VAL A 161 11.88 -12.16 -10.17
N THR A 162 11.60 -11.03 -10.80
CA THR A 162 11.77 -9.70 -10.21
C THR A 162 10.44 -8.96 -10.25
N ILE A 163 9.99 -8.51 -9.09
CA ILE A 163 8.73 -7.77 -8.90
C ILE A 163 9.08 -6.38 -8.38
N ASN A 164 8.60 -5.36 -9.09
CA ASN A 164 8.75 -3.96 -8.70
C ASN A 164 7.37 -3.41 -8.32
N ILE A 165 7.21 -3.02 -7.07
CA ILE A 165 5.97 -2.41 -6.58
C ILE A 165 6.28 -0.96 -6.27
N SER A 166 5.57 -0.04 -6.90
CA SER A 166 5.71 1.40 -6.62
C SER A 166 4.39 1.95 -6.09
N SER A 167 4.48 2.83 -5.09
CA SER A 167 3.31 3.54 -4.59
C SER A 167 3.10 4.84 -5.36
N THR A 168 1.97 4.95 -6.06
CA THR A 168 1.40 6.25 -6.42
C THR A 168 0.61 6.78 -5.23
N ARG A 169 0.88 8.02 -4.83
CA ARG A 169 0.21 8.63 -3.67
C ARG A 169 -1.14 9.20 -4.06
N THR A 170 -2.17 8.36 -3.99
CA THR A 170 -3.55 8.74 -4.32
C THR A 170 -4.27 9.33 -3.10
N HIS A 171 -3.96 8.86 -1.89
CA HIS A 171 -4.62 9.26 -0.64
C HIS A 171 -3.69 10.10 0.24
N SER A 172 -3.10 11.13 -0.38
CA SER A 172 -2.21 12.07 0.32
C SER A 172 -3.00 13.08 1.14
N LEU A 173 -2.61 13.27 2.41
CA LEU A 173 -3.14 14.30 3.32
C LEU A 173 -3.00 15.74 2.79
N ASP A 174 -2.00 15.98 1.95
CA ASP A 174 -1.68 17.27 1.32
C ASP A 174 -2.08 17.29 -0.16
N GLY A 175 -2.70 16.22 -0.68
CA GLY A 175 -3.23 16.17 -2.04
C GLY A 175 -4.53 16.97 -2.19
N GLU A 176 -4.98 17.19 -3.42
CA GLU A 176 -6.21 17.94 -3.71
C GLU A 176 -7.41 17.36 -2.95
N LEU A 177 -7.65 16.05 -3.07
CA LEU A 177 -8.72 15.36 -2.36
C LEU A 177 -8.57 15.48 -0.83
N GLY A 178 -7.35 15.31 -0.29
CA GLY A 178 -7.10 15.44 1.15
C GLY A 178 -7.38 16.85 1.68
N THR A 179 -7.00 17.88 0.93
CA THR A 179 -7.26 19.29 1.30
C THR A 179 -8.75 19.63 1.20
N GLN A 180 -9.46 19.12 0.19
CA GLN A 180 -10.91 19.24 0.07
C GLN A 180 -11.63 18.58 1.26
N LEU A 181 -11.30 17.32 1.58
CA LEU A 181 -11.94 16.60 2.69
C LEU A 181 -11.68 17.28 4.05
N LYS A 182 -10.47 17.77 4.30
CA LYS A 182 -10.16 18.58 5.49
C LYS A 182 -10.96 19.88 5.52
N GLY A 183 -11.11 20.56 4.38
CA GLY A 183 -11.93 21.77 4.25
C GLY A 183 -13.41 21.55 4.56
N LEU A 184 -13.92 20.34 4.33
CA LEU A 184 -15.28 19.91 4.69
C LEU A 184 -15.40 19.54 6.19
N GLY A 185 -14.29 19.45 6.93
CA GLY A 185 -14.27 19.15 8.36
C GLY A 185 -14.08 17.67 8.72
N PHE A 186 -13.63 16.84 7.76
CA PHE A 186 -13.24 15.46 8.04
C PHE A 186 -11.87 15.37 8.70
N ASP A 187 -11.72 14.39 9.60
CA ASP A 187 -10.42 13.84 9.99
C ASP A 187 -9.99 12.83 8.91
N LEU A 188 -8.70 12.80 8.59
CA LEU A 188 -8.15 11.88 7.58
C LEU A 188 -7.25 10.79 8.20
N GLY A 189 -6.94 10.88 9.49
CA GLY A 189 -6.03 9.95 10.13
C GLY A 189 -4.57 10.16 9.67
N GLY A 190 -3.64 9.49 10.34
CA GLY A 190 -2.20 9.66 10.13
C GLY A 190 -1.55 10.61 11.15
N GLY A 191 -0.42 10.17 11.72
CA GLY A 191 0.49 11.04 12.45
C GLY A 191 1.12 12.07 11.51
N THR A 192 1.75 13.11 12.07
CA THR A 192 2.50 14.13 11.31
C THR A 192 3.70 13.59 10.52
N GLU A 193 3.89 12.27 10.50
CA GLU A 193 4.99 11.61 9.85
C GLU A 193 4.67 11.39 8.37
N ARG A 194 5.38 12.13 7.52
CA ARG A 194 5.23 12.11 6.07
C ARG A 194 6.07 10.96 5.50
N SER A 195 5.52 9.75 5.42
CA SER A 195 6.21 8.60 4.80
C SER A 195 6.36 8.72 3.28
N LYS A 196 7.43 9.41 2.81
CA LYS A 196 8.05 9.42 1.44
C LYS A 196 7.75 8.23 0.52
N ALA A 197 7.41 8.40 -0.77
CA ALA A 197 7.18 7.28 -1.71
C ALA A 197 8.23 6.15 -1.57
N THR A 198 7.72 4.94 -1.38
CA THR A 198 8.51 3.74 -1.15
C THR A 198 8.31 2.85 -2.37
N ALA A 199 9.37 2.61 -3.13
CA ALA A 199 9.39 1.58 -4.15
C ALA A 199 10.03 0.32 -3.54
N LEU A 200 9.38 -0.82 -3.77
CA LEU A 200 9.79 -2.11 -3.25
C LEU A 200 10.24 -2.97 -4.41
N HIS A 201 11.48 -3.43 -4.32
CA HIS A 201 12.09 -4.32 -5.28
C HIS A 201 12.23 -5.70 -4.64
N ILE A 202 11.56 -6.69 -5.21
CA ILE A 202 11.67 -8.09 -4.78
C ILE A 202 12.31 -8.87 -5.89
N ARG A 203 13.41 -9.55 -5.57
CA ARG A 203 14.10 -10.48 -6.45
C ARG A 203 14.08 -11.86 -5.82
N ALA A 204 13.58 -12.85 -6.55
CA ALA A 204 13.51 -14.23 -6.09
C ALA A 204 14.13 -15.17 -7.11
N THR A 205 14.89 -16.16 -6.63
CA THR A 205 15.40 -17.25 -7.47
C THR A 205 14.81 -18.57 -7.05
N PHE A 206 14.62 -19.47 -8.01
CA PHE A 206 13.96 -20.76 -7.83
C PHE A 206 14.92 -21.89 -8.23
N PRO A 207 14.85 -23.05 -7.57
CA PRO A 207 15.62 -24.21 -8.00
C PRO A 207 15.21 -24.60 -9.43
N GLU A 208 16.16 -25.08 -10.23
CA GLU A 208 15.85 -25.62 -11.54
C GLU A 208 14.83 -26.76 -11.40
N GLN A 209 13.72 -26.66 -12.12
CA GLN A 209 12.71 -27.71 -12.14
C GLN A 209 13.29 -28.92 -12.87
N SER A 210 13.88 -29.84 -12.10
CA SER A 210 14.22 -31.16 -12.63
C SER A 210 12.92 -31.80 -13.16
N ARG A 211 12.99 -32.48 -14.31
CA ARG A 211 11.85 -33.13 -15.00
C ARG A 211 11.04 -34.12 -14.13
N GLY A 212 11.42 -34.35 -12.87
CA GLY A 212 10.80 -35.29 -11.93
C GLY A 212 9.51 -34.80 -11.23
N TRP A 213 9.21 -33.50 -11.19
CA TRP A 213 8.04 -32.99 -10.45
C TRP A 213 6.70 -33.19 -11.17
N ARG A 214 6.69 -33.26 -12.51
CA ARG A 214 5.48 -33.54 -13.32
C ARG A 214 4.92 -34.98 -13.19
N ARG A 215 5.42 -35.81 -12.27
CA ARG A 215 5.06 -37.25 -12.17
C ARG A 215 4.37 -37.68 -10.88
N ARG A 216 3.84 -36.76 -10.08
CA ARG A 216 2.89 -37.13 -9.00
C ARG A 216 1.56 -36.43 -9.22
N GLY A 217 0.79 -36.97 -10.16
CA GLY A 217 -0.66 -36.85 -10.18
C GLY A 217 -1.29 -37.83 -9.21
#